data_AF-A0A7L3NHR6-F1
#
_entry.id   AF-A0A7L3NHR6-F1
#
_cell.length_a   1.000
_cell.length_b   1.000
_cell.length_c   1.000
_cell.angle_alpha   90.00
_cell.angle_beta   90.00
_cell.angle_gamma   90.00
#
_symmetry.space_group_name_H-M   'P 1'
#
loop_
_entity.id
_entity.type
_entity.pdbx_description
1 polymer ?
#
loop_
_entity_poly.entity_id
_entity_poly.type
_entity_poly.pdbx_seq_one_letter_code
_entity_poly.pdbx_strand_id
1 'polypeptide(L)'
;FRYTRNLVDSGNGKFNLMILCWGEGHGSSIHDHTDSHCFMKILQGNLKETLFEWPEKKGNGEMTKKSERVLRENQSAYINDSIGLHRVENTSHTESAVSLHLYSPPFDSCNTFDQRTGHKHKVRMTFYSQFGERTQC
;
A
#
# COMPACT_ATOMS: atom_id res chain seq x y z
N PHE A 1 3.83 -6.12 -14.97
CA PHE A 1 3.73 -4.67 -14.74
C PHE A 1 3.43 -4.42 -13.26
N ARG A 2 3.78 -3.24 -12.71
CA ARG A 2 3.59 -2.90 -11.28
C ARG A 2 2.62 -1.72 -11.18
N TYR A 3 1.89 -1.62 -10.08
CA TYR A 3 1.06 -0.44 -9.79
C TYR A 3 1.93 0.83 -9.73
N THR A 4 1.34 1.99 -9.98
CA THR A 4 2.04 3.28 -9.94
C THR A 4 1.56 4.13 -8.77
N ARG A 5 2.44 5.00 -8.25
CA ARG A 5 2.15 5.97 -7.19
C ARG A 5 2.26 7.38 -7.77
N ASN A 6 1.20 8.15 -7.69
CA ASN A 6 1.08 9.47 -8.33
C ASN A 6 0.78 10.51 -7.24
N LEU A 7 1.77 11.35 -6.90
CA LEU A 7 1.59 12.35 -5.86
C LEU A 7 0.58 13.40 -6.34
N VAL A 8 -0.43 13.68 -5.51
CA VAL A 8 -1.48 14.65 -5.78
C VAL A 8 -1.24 15.92 -4.98
N ASP A 9 -0.91 15.79 -3.69
CA ASP A 9 -0.67 16.91 -2.78
C ASP A 9 0.40 16.53 -1.75
N SER A 10 1.40 17.38 -1.51
CA SER A 10 2.46 17.18 -0.50
C SER A 10 2.06 17.67 0.90
N GLY A 11 0.78 17.99 1.07
CA GLY A 11 0.21 18.62 2.24
C GLY A 11 0.90 19.92 2.61
N ASN A 12 0.80 20.24 3.89
CA ASN A 12 1.54 21.32 4.55
C ASN A 12 2.79 20.79 5.27
N GLY A 13 3.41 19.72 4.72
CA GLY A 13 4.51 18.99 5.35
C GLY A 13 4.07 17.95 6.40
N LYS A 14 2.77 17.83 6.68
CA LYS A 14 2.23 16.86 7.66
C LYS A 14 1.63 15.61 7.03
N PHE A 15 1.32 15.63 5.74
CA PHE A 15 0.79 14.46 5.05
C PHE A 15 1.20 14.45 3.57
N ASN A 16 1.18 13.28 2.97
CA ASN A 16 1.20 13.11 1.52
C ASN A 16 -0.13 12.51 1.06
N LEU A 17 -0.73 13.11 0.03
CA LEU A 17 -1.91 12.59 -0.65
C LEU A 17 -1.50 12.11 -2.05
N MET A 18 -1.83 10.87 -2.40
CA MET A 18 -1.43 10.28 -3.66
C MET A 18 -2.49 9.32 -4.21
N ILE A 19 -2.53 9.18 -5.52
CA ILE A 19 -3.36 8.18 -6.21
C ILE A 19 -2.49 7.00 -6.61
N LEU A 20 -2.96 5.80 -6.30
CA LEU A 20 -2.38 4.55 -6.79
C LEU A 20 -3.24 3.97 -7.90
N CYS A 21 -2.61 3.62 -9.01
CA CYS A 21 -3.27 3.01 -10.17
C CYS A 21 -2.85 1.54 -10.28
N TRP A 22 -3.85 0.66 -10.27
CA TRP A 22 -3.69 -0.79 -10.23
C TRP A 22 -4.23 -1.38 -11.53
N GLY A 23 -3.33 -1.85 -12.39
CA GLY A 23 -3.70 -2.69 -13.54
C GLY A 23 -4.25 -4.05 -13.11
N GLU A 24 -4.67 -4.83 -14.09
CA GLU A 24 -5.17 -6.20 -13.88
C GLU A 24 -4.12 -7.07 -13.19
N GLY A 25 -4.53 -7.76 -12.12
CA GLY A 25 -3.65 -8.62 -11.32
C GLY A 25 -2.52 -7.90 -10.57
N HIS A 26 -2.47 -6.56 -10.55
CA HIS A 26 -1.42 -5.84 -9.82
C HIS A 26 -1.62 -5.99 -8.31
N GLY A 27 -0.52 -6.21 -7.58
CA GLY A 27 -0.52 -6.27 -6.12
C GLY A 27 0.70 -5.59 -5.51
N SER A 28 0.58 -5.20 -4.24
CA SER A 28 1.70 -4.77 -3.42
C SER A 28 2.44 -5.95 -2.81
N SER A 29 3.65 -5.71 -2.32
CA SER A 29 4.25 -6.57 -1.30
C SER A 29 3.47 -6.45 0.02
N ILE A 30 3.70 -7.39 0.94
CA ILE A 30 3.32 -7.17 2.34
C ILE A 30 4.21 -6.04 2.87
N HIS A 31 3.65 -5.01 3.49
CA HIS A 31 4.42 -3.84 3.93
C HIS A 31 3.86 -3.18 5.19
N ASP A 32 4.75 -2.41 5.83
CA ASP A 32 4.44 -1.51 6.94
C ASP A 32 4.21 -0.07 6.47
N HIS A 33 3.94 0.82 7.43
CA HIS A 33 3.61 2.23 7.22
C HIS A 33 4.56 3.19 7.93
N THR A 34 5.68 2.71 8.48
CA THR A 34 6.77 3.54 9.03
C THR A 34 6.25 4.56 10.05
N ASP A 35 5.54 4.05 11.06
CA ASP A 35 4.91 4.81 12.15
C ASP A 35 3.96 5.92 11.68
N SER A 36 3.43 5.80 10.46
CA SER A 36 2.50 6.76 9.86
C SER A 36 1.09 6.20 9.78
N HIS A 37 0.11 7.11 9.85
CA HIS A 37 -1.28 6.81 9.55
C HIS A 37 -1.44 6.59 8.05
N CYS A 38 -2.16 5.54 7.65
CA CYS A 38 -2.52 5.27 6.26
C CYS A 38 -4.04 5.22 6.12
N PHE A 39 -4.59 6.13 5.34
CA PHE A 39 -5.97 6.06 4.86
C PHE A 39 -5.97 5.67 3.39
N MET A 40 -6.85 4.75 3.02
CA MET A 40 -7.03 4.30 1.64
C MET A 40 -8.50 4.38 1.26
N LYS A 41 -8.86 5.12 0.23
CA LYS A 41 -10.22 5.19 -0.34
C LYS A 41 -10.22 4.63 -1.75
N ILE A 42 -11.18 3.78 -2.09
CA ILE A 42 -11.32 3.27 -3.46
C ILE A 42 -12.03 4.33 -4.31
N LEU A 43 -11.37 4.74 -5.40
CA LEU A 43 -11.91 5.68 -6.38
C LEU A 43 -12.56 4.98 -7.58
N GLN A 44 -12.01 3.82 -7.97
CA GLN A 44 -12.54 3.00 -9.06
C GLN A 44 -12.20 1.53 -8.81
N GLY A 45 -13.10 0.63 -9.22
CA GLY A 45 -12.87 -0.81 -9.16
C GLY A 45 -12.95 -1.37 -7.73
N ASN A 46 -12.21 -2.44 -7.47
CA ASN A 46 -12.17 -3.10 -6.17
C ASN A 46 -10.73 -3.49 -5.83
N LEU A 47 -10.38 -3.41 -4.54
CA LEU A 47 -9.09 -3.89 -4.04
C LEU A 47 -9.30 -4.87 -2.89
N LYS A 48 -8.59 -5.99 -2.95
CA LYS A 48 -8.50 -6.94 -1.83
C LYS A 48 -7.40 -6.49 -0.90
N GLU A 49 -7.74 -6.24 0.35
CA GLU A 49 -6.78 -6.01 1.43
C GLU A 49 -6.64 -7.29 2.26
N THR A 50 -5.42 -7.77 2.44
CA THR A 50 -5.08 -8.88 3.33
C THR A 50 -4.20 -8.35 4.45
N LEU A 51 -4.67 -8.47 5.69
CA LEU A 51 -3.94 -8.09 6.90
C LEU A 51 -3.08 -9.25 7.38
N PHE A 52 -1.86 -8.94 7.82
CA PHE A 52 -0.90 -9.88 8.38
C PHE A 52 -0.45 -9.44 9.77
N GLU A 53 -0.19 -10.40 10.64
CA GLU A 53 0.51 -10.16 11.89
C GLU A 53 1.99 -9.82 11.62
N TRP A 54 2.62 -9.14 12.59
CA TRP A 54 4.06 -8.92 12.55
C TRP A 54 4.82 -10.24 12.67
N PRO A 55 5.91 -10.44 11.91
CA PRO A 55 6.70 -11.67 12.02
C PRO A 55 7.36 -11.76 13.40
N GLU A 56 7.44 -12.98 13.94
CA GLU A 56 8.16 -13.22 15.19
C GLU A 56 9.65 -12.90 15.06
N LYS A 57 10.31 -12.53 16.17
CA LYS A 57 11.72 -12.07 16.19
C LYS A 57 12.73 -13.04 15.58
N LYS A 58 12.38 -14.31 15.41
CA LYS A 58 13.25 -15.33 14.80
C LYS A 58 13.04 -15.52 13.29
N GLY A 59 12.15 -14.75 12.62
CA GLY A 59 12.14 -14.55 11.17
C GLY A 59 12.22 -15.80 10.28
N ASN A 60 11.70 -16.94 10.71
CA ASN A 60 11.91 -18.24 10.06
C ASN A 60 10.61 -18.97 9.70
N GLY A 61 9.50 -18.24 9.57
CA GLY A 61 8.19 -18.83 9.37
C GLY A 61 7.34 -18.05 8.37
N GLU A 62 6.37 -18.75 7.80
CA GLU A 62 5.36 -18.13 6.94
C GLU A 62 4.57 -17.09 7.74
N MET A 63 4.32 -15.93 7.13
CA MET A 63 3.57 -14.85 7.76
C MET A 63 2.11 -15.23 7.98
N THR A 64 1.61 -15.01 9.19
CA THR A 64 0.23 -15.32 9.55
C THR A 64 -0.72 -14.26 9.03
N LYS A 65 -1.66 -14.67 8.16
CA LYS A 65 -2.78 -13.83 7.74
C LYS A 65 -3.78 -13.67 8.88
N LYS A 66 -4.10 -12.41 9.22
CA LYS A 66 -5.06 -12.04 10.26
C LYS A 66 -6.49 -12.00 9.74
N SER A 67 -6.69 -11.37 8.58
CA SER A 67 -7.99 -11.27 7.92
C SER A 67 -7.83 -10.81 6.47
N GLU A 68 -8.91 -10.87 5.70
CA GLU A 68 -8.99 -10.20 4.41
C GLU A 68 -10.36 -9.57 4.19
N ARG A 69 -10.40 -8.56 3.33
CA ARG A 69 -11.63 -7.93 2.87
C ARG A 69 -11.48 -7.40 1.46
N VAL A 70 -12.60 -7.27 0.76
CA VAL A 70 -12.67 -6.56 -0.53
C VAL A 70 -13.24 -5.18 -0.28
N LEU A 71 -12.47 -4.15 -0.60
CA LEU A 71 -12.88 -2.76 -0.58
C LEU A 71 -13.45 -2.41 -1.94
N ARG A 72 -14.69 -1.94 -1.94
CA ARG A 72 -15.44 -1.52 -3.12
C ARG A 72 -15.34 -0.02 -3.32
N GLU A 73 -15.74 0.44 -4.50
CA GLU A 73 -15.79 1.84 -4.85
C GLU A 73 -16.41 2.71 -3.74
N ASN A 74 -15.78 3.85 -3.49
CA ASN A 74 -16.08 4.80 -2.43
C ASN A 74 -15.86 4.35 -0.97
N GLN A 75 -15.58 3.08 -0.71
CA GLN A 75 -15.21 2.64 0.64
C GLN A 75 -13.83 3.15 1.04
N SER A 76 -13.68 3.39 2.34
CA SER A 76 -12.41 3.79 2.96
C SER A 76 -11.94 2.74 3.96
N ALA A 77 -10.63 2.57 4.02
CA ALA A 77 -9.91 1.73 4.96
C ALA A 77 -8.85 2.55 5.70
N TYR A 78 -8.51 2.11 6.89
CA TYR A 78 -7.47 2.70 7.73
C TYR A 78 -6.54 1.60 8.25
N ILE A 79 -5.25 1.90 8.28
CA ILE A 79 -4.22 1.06 8.89
C ILE A 79 -3.08 1.92 9.45
N ASN A 80 -2.41 1.41 10.48
CA ASN A 80 -1.10 1.84 10.95
C ASN A 80 -0.35 0.61 11.50
N ASP A 81 0.90 0.79 11.90
CA ASP A 81 1.77 -0.30 12.33
C ASP A 81 1.28 -1.04 13.59
N SER A 82 0.48 -0.37 14.43
CA SER A 82 -0.15 -1.03 15.60
C SER A 82 -1.28 -2.00 15.24
N ILE A 83 -1.90 -1.86 14.06
CA ILE A 83 -2.95 -2.77 13.57
C ILE A 83 -2.34 -4.03 12.94
N GLY A 84 -1.25 -3.84 12.18
CA GLY A 84 -0.51 -4.91 11.52
C GLY A 84 0.08 -4.48 10.18
N LEU A 85 0.47 -5.47 9.40
CA LEU A 85 1.00 -5.32 8.05
C LEU A 85 -0.11 -5.59 7.04
N HIS A 86 0.01 -5.11 5.81
CA HIS A 86 -0.97 -5.47 4.78
C HIS A 86 -0.40 -5.67 3.38
N ARG A 87 -1.17 -6.41 2.58
CA ARG A 87 -1.03 -6.49 1.13
C ARG A 87 -2.32 -6.01 0.49
N VAL A 88 -2.20 -5.18 -0.54
CA VAL A 88 -3.32 -4.65 -1.32
C VAL A 88 -3.18 -5.13 -2.76
N GLU A 89 -4.25 -5.72 -3.31
CA GLU A 89 -4.24 -6.38 -4.61
C GLU A 89 -5.48 -6.03 -5.43
N ASN A 90 -5.30 -5.72 -6.71
CA ASN A 90 -6.35 -5.80 -7.69
C ASN A 90 -6.43 -7.25 -8.18
N THR A 91 -7.41 -8.00 -7.68
CA THR A 91 -7.63 -9.40 -8.08
C THR A 91 -8.42 -9.55 -9.37
N SER A 92 -8.83 -8.43 -10.00
CA SER A 92 -9.49 -8.49 -11.30
C SER A 92 -8.49 -8.78 -12.41
N HIS A 93 -8.91 -9.62 -13.36
CA HIS A 93 -8.18 -9.92 -14.58
C HIS A 93 -8.72 -9.18 -15.81
N THR A 94 -9.74 -8.33 -15.64
CA THR A 94 -10.39 -7.60 -16.74
C THR A 94 -10.63 -6.13 -16.43
N GLU A 95 -10.42 -5.70 -15.18
CA GLU A 95 -10.74 -4.35 -14.73
C GLU A 95 -9.56 -3.76 -13.96
N SER A 96 -9.25 -2.49 -14.23
CA SER A 96 -8.33 -1.71 -13.40
C SER A 96 -8.99 -1.21 -12.12
N ALA A 97 -8.19 -0.91 -11.10
CA ALA A 97 -8.63 -0.24 -9.88
C ALA A 97 -7.80 1.03 -9.61
N VAL A 98 -8.39 1.98 -8.92
CA VAL A 98 -7.75 3.25 -8.52
C VAL A 98 -8.08 3.52 -7.06
N SER A 99 -7.07 3.88 -6.27
CA SER A 99 -7.23 4.24 -4.87
C SER A 99 -6.55 5.55 -4.52
N LEU A 100 -7.16 6.31 -3.61
CA LEU A 100 -6.60 7.50 -2.99
C LEU A 100 -5.97 7.10 -1.66
N HIS A 101 -4.73 7.51 -1.43
CA HIS A 101 -3.98 7.23 -0.21
C HIS A 101 -3.56 8.54 0.46
N LEU A 102 -3.77 8.64 1.78
CA LEU A 102 -3.25 9.71 2.62
C LEU A 102 -2.34 9.10 3.68
N TYR A 103 -1.09 9.57 3.73
CA TYR A 103 -0.10 9.18 4.72
C TYR A 103 0.28 10.36 5.61
N SER A 104 0.25 10.19 6.94
CA SER A 104 0.58 11.25 7.92
C SER A 104 1.29 10.67 9.14
N PRO A 105 2.53 11.08 9.47
CA PRO A 105 3.41 11.96 8.69
C PRO A 105 3.76 11.37 7.30
N PRO A 106 4.31 12.18 6.37
CA PRO A 106 4.83 11.65 5.12
C PRO A 106 6.12 10.84 5.37
N PHE A 107 6.33 9.80 4.57
CA PHE A 107 7.55 8.98 4.58
C PHE A 107 8.01 8.67 3.15
N ASP A 108 9.30 8.36 2.99
CA ASP A 108 9.94 8.08 1.69
C ASP A 108 10.41 6.63 1.55
N SER A 109 10.33 5.84 2.62
CA SER A 109 10.76 4.45 2.65
C SER A 109 9.89 3.65 3.61
N CYS A 110 9.69 2.38 3.31
CA CYS A 110 9.02 1.44 4.20
C CYS A 110 9.70 0.07 4.14
N ASN A 111 9.30 -0.86 4.99
CA ASN A 111 9.72 -2.24 4.92
C ASN A 111 8.71 -3.07 4.13
N THR A 112 9.21 -3.88 3.21
CA THR A 112 8.45 -4.95 2.56
C THR A 112 8.86 -6.29 3.15
N PHE A 113 7.92 -7.21 3.28
CA PHE A 113 8.12 -8.51 3.91
C PHE A 113 7.92 -9.64 2.90
N ASP A 114 8.84 -10.61 2.93
CA ASP A 114 8.66 -11.88 2.22
C ASP A 114 7.65 -12.74 2.99
N GLN A 115 6.57 -13.18 2.32
CA GLN A 115 5.50 -13.91 2.98
C GLN A 115 5.97 -15.26 3.56
N ARG A 116 6.93 -15.93 2.92
CA ARG A 116 7.33 -17.31 3.31
C ARG A 116 8.26 -17.32 4.51
N THR A 117 9.00 -16.24 4.69
CA THR A 117 10.09 -16.17 5.68
C THR A 117 9.87 -15.08 6.72
N GLY A 118 9.03 -14.07 6.44
CA GLY A 118 8.89 -12.88 7.29
C GLY A 118 10.11 -11.95 7.24
N HIS A 119 11.11 -12.23 6.40
CA HIS A 119 12.28 -11.36 6.24
C HIS A 119 11.85 -10.03 5.65
N LYS A 120 12.37 -8.94 6.24
CA LYS A 120 12.06 -7.59 5.81
C LYS A 120 13.19 -6.96 5.00
N HIS A 121 12.81 -6.22 3.98
CA HIS A 121 13.70 -5.42 3.14
C HIS A 121 13.22 -3.98 3.15
N LYS A 122 14.13 -3.04 3.41
CA LYS A 122 13.82 -1.61 3.32
C LYS A 122 13.77 -1.20 1.85
N VAL A 123 12.68 -0.56 1.45
CA VAL A 123 12.42 -0.11 0.08
C VAL A 123 12.16 1.39 0.09
N ARG A 124 12.85 2.12 -0.79
CA ARG A 124 12.54 3.53 -1.05
C ARG A 124 11.35 3.62 -1.99
N MET A 125 10.35 4.40 -1.61
CA MET A 125 9.18 4.66 -2.44
C MET A 125 9.50 5.74 -3.47
N THR A 126 9.13 5.48 -4.71
CA THR A 126 9.27 6.43 -5.82
C THR A 126 7.91 6.81 -6.35
N PHE A 127 7.78 8.06 -6.80
CA PHE A 127 6.60 8.54 -7.50
C PHE A 127 6.78 8.33 -8.99
N TYR A 128 5.76 7.78 -9.64
CA TYR A 128 5.66 7.67 -11.09
C TYR A 128 5.30 9.01 -11.74
N SER A 129 4.50 9.81 -11.04
CA SER A 129 4.19 11.20 -11.40
C SER A 129 4.02 12.03 -10.14
N GLN A 130 4.22 13.34 -10.27
CA GLN A 130 3.94 14.32 -9.22
C GLN A 130 3.16 15.47 -9.83
N PHE A 131 2.03 15.83 -9.21
CA PHE A 131 1.17 16.95 -9.63
C PHE A 131 0.70 16.86 -11.10
N GLY A 132 0.50 15.63 -11.59
CA GLY A 132 0.09 15.37 -12.98
C GLY A 132 1.24 15.27 -13.99
N GLU A 133 2.48 15.55 -13.58
CA GLU A 133 3.66 15.45 -14.45
C GLU A 133 4.45 14.17 -14.19
N ARG A 134 4.81 13.44 -15.26
CA ARG A 134 5.59 12.20 -15.16
C ARG A 134 6.99 12.51 -14.65
N THR A 135 7.45 11.78 -13.63
CA THR A 135 8.82 11.92 -13.13
C THR A 135 9.81 11.36 -14.14
N GLN A 136 10.90 12.08 -14.40
CA GLN A 136 12.01 11.56 -15.20
C GLN A 136 12.73 10.49 -14.37
N CYS A 137 12.98 9.35 -15.00
CA CYS A 137 13.69 8.22 -14.40
C CYS A 137 15.19 8.52 -14.28
#